data_AF-A0A164XMG9-F1
#
_entry.id   AF-A0A164XMG9-F1
#
_cell.length_a   1.000
_cell.length_b   1.000
_cell.length_c   1.000
_cell.angle_alpha   90.00
_cell.angle_beta   90.00
_cell.angle_gamma   90.00
#
_symmetry.space_group_name_H-M   'P 1'
#
loop_
_entity.id
_entity.type
_entity.pdbx_description
1 polymer ?
#
loop_
_entity_poly.entity_id
_entity_poly.type
_entity_poly.pdbx_seq_one_letter_code
_entity_poly.pdbx_strand_id
1 'polypeptide(L)'
;MLYPENGEAMQILHYKHSQKYEPHYDIFHDKANRELGGHRVATVLMYLSNVEKGGETVFPRSVEDTQTKDDSMSDCAKQGYSVKPEKGDALLSFSLHPDATTDSLSLHGSCPVIEGEKWSATK
;
A
#
# COMPACT_ATOMS: atom_id res chain seq x y z
N MET A 1 21.17 5.04 -1.70
CA MET A 1 21.16 3.71 -1.05
C MET A 1 20.72 3.95 0.38
N LEU A 2 19.56 3.41 0.80
CA LEU A 2 19.14 3.49 2.20
C LEU A 2 20.08 2.63 3.03
N TYR A 3 20.52 3.13 4.19
CA TYR A 3 21.38 2.35 5.06
C TYR A 3 20.62 1.11 5.56
N PRO A 4 21.26 -0.08 5.64
CA PRO A 4 20.61 -1.33 6.03
C PRO A 4 19.86 -1.24 7.36
N GLU A 5 20.35 -0.43 8.30
CA GLU A 5 19.75 -0.22 9.62
C GLU A 5 18.35 0.42 9.57
N ASN A 6 17.98 1.09 8.49
CA ASN A 6 16.71 1.81 8.40
C ASN A 6 15.58 1.01 7.72
N GLY A 7 15.84 -0.23 7.30
CA GLY A 7 14.87 -1.05 6.56
C GLY A 7 14.61 -2.39 7.23
N GLU A 8 13.33 -2.70 7.49
CA GLU A 8 12.89 -3.99 8.03
C GLU A 8 13.10 -5.15 7.05
N ALA A 9 13.05 -6.40 7.50
CA ALA A 9 13.07 -7.54 6.59
C ALA A 9 11.92 -7.46 5.57
N MET A 10 12.17 -7.89 4.33
CA MET A 10 11.15 -7.88 3.29
C MET A 10 9.98 -8.78 3.68
N GLN A 11 8.76 -8.27 3.59
CA GLN A 11 7.54 -9.01 3.91
C GLN A 11 6.85 -9.46 2.63
N ILE A 12 6.69 -10.78 2.45
CA ILE A 12 5.96 -11.34 1.32
C ILE A 12 4.52 -11.62 1.73
N LEU A 13 3.56 -11.13 0.95
CA LEU A 13 2.13 -11.30 1.17
C LEU A 13 1.50 -12.00 -0.03
N HIS A 14 0.56 -12.91 0.25
CA HIS A 14 -0.20 -13.62 -0.75
C HIS A 14 -1.69 -13.51 -0.42
N TYR A 15 -2.45 -12.92 -1.35
CA TYR A 15 -3.90 -12.78 -1.27
C TYR A 15 -4.57 -13.65 -2.33
N LYS A 16 -5.47 -14.52 -1.85
CA LYS A 16 -6.37 -15.33 -2.64
C LYS A 16 -7.69 -14.62 -2.87
N HIS A 17 -8.58 -15.27 -3.62
CA HIS A 17 -9.94 -14.80 -3.85
C HIS A 17 -10.63 -14.26 -2.57
N SER A 18 -11.24 -13.08 -2.69
CA SER A 18 -11.89 -12.30 -1.64
C SER A 18 -11.01 -11.81 -0.49
N GLN A 19 -9.74 -12.21 -0.40
CA GLN A 19 -8.83 -11.69 0.62
C GLN A 19 -8.45 -10.24 0.30
N LYS A 20 -8.35 -9.44 1.36
CA LYS A 20 -8.10 -8.00 1.34
C LYS A 20 -7.23 -7.59 2.52
N TYR A 21 -6.82 -6.32 2.54
CA TYR A 21 -6.25 -5.69 3.71
C TYR A 21 -6.96 -4.36 3.94
N GLU A 22 -7.51 -4.17 5.14
CA GLU A 22 -8.26 -2.96 5.47
C GLU A 22 -7.34 -1.72 5.43
N PRO A 23 -7.88 -0.54 5.07
CA PRO A 23 -7.10 0.69 5.07
C PRO A 23 -6.42 0.95 6.43
N HIS A 24 -5.12 1.21 6.39
CA HIS A 24 -4.26 1.42 7.56
C HIS A 24 -3.13 2.40 7.25
N TYR A 25 -2.36 2.74 8.28
CA TYR A 25 -1.14 3.51 8.14
C TYR A 25 0.07 2.61 8.43
N ASP A 26 1.18 2.87 7.75
CA ASP A 26 2.47 2.23 8.02
C ASP A 26 3.25 2.90 9.16
N ILE A 27 2.60 3.75 9.95
CA ILE A 27 3.18 4.34 11.16
C ILE A 27 2.83 3.50 12.39
N PHE A 28 3.75 3.40 13.34
CA PHE A 28 3.44 2.80 14.65
C PHE A 28 2.61 3.76 15.51
N HIS A 29 1.45 3.29 15.98
CA HIS A 29 0.61 4.04 16.91
C HIS A 29 1.00 3.82 18.38
N ASP A 30 1.68 2.71 18.71
CA ASP A 30 2.12 2.41 20.06
C ASP A 30 3.48 3.04 20.38
N LYS A 31 3.66 3.47 21.64
CA LYS A 31 4.90 4.13 22.08
C LYS A 31 6.12 3.21 22.01
N ALA A 32 5.96 1.90 22.24
CA ALA A 32 7.07 0.98 22.31
C ALA A 32 7.77 0.81 20.96
N ASN A 33 7.00 0.61 19.87
CA ASN A 33 7.56 0.50 18.53
C ASN A 33 8.13 1.84 18.03
N ARG A 34 7.53 2.97 18.42
CA ARG A 34 8.10 4.31 18.13
C ARG A 34 9.46 4.52 18.80
N GLU A 35 9.64 4.05 20.03
CA GLU A 35 10.91 4.17 20.77
C GLU A 35 11.98 3.19 20.26
N LEU A 36 11.58 2.04 19.71
CA LEU A 36 12.51 1.01 19.22
C LEU A 36 13.00 1.23 17.78
N GLY A 37 12.17 1.79 16.90
CA GLY A 37 12.51 1.91 15.47
C GLY A 37 12.06 3.20 14.78
N GLY A 38 11.35 4.10 15.46
CA GLY A 38 10.76 5.29 14.84
C GLY A 38 9.59 4.95 13.90
N HIS A 39 8.94 5.96 13.33
CA HIS A 39 7.92 5.74 12.30
C HIS A 39 8.58 5.31 10.98
N ARG A 40 7.93 4.42 10.22
CA ARG A 40 8.32 4.19 8.82
C ARG A 40 8.10 5.51 8.06
N VAL A 41 9.15 6.01 7.43
CA VAL A 41 9.08 7.25 6.65
C VAL A 41 8.39 6.98 5.31
N ALA A 42 8.73 5.85 4.70
CA ALA A 42 8.23 5.44 3.39
C ALA A 42 8.13 3.93 3.31
N THR A 43 7.27 3.47 2.41
CA THR A 43 7.02 2.06 2.12
C THR A 43 7.19 1.83 0.63
N VAL A 44 7.94 0.79 0.26
CA VAL A 44 8.02 0.29 -1.12
C VAL A 44 7.20 -0.99 -1.20
N LEU A 45 6.07 -0.94 -1.91
CA LEU A 45 5.23 -2.10 -2.23
C LEU A 45 5.51 -2.56 -3.65
N MET A 46 6.07 -3.74 -3.81
CA MET A 46 6.36 -4.37 -5.10
C MET A 46 5.27 -5.39 -5.44
N TYR A 47 4.78 -5.36 -6.67
CA TYR A 47 3.83 -6.35 -7.19
C TYR A 47 4.59 -7.51 -7.85
N LEU A 48 4.39 -8.71 -7.34
CA LEU A 48 5.08 -9.93 -7.77
C LEU A 48 4.24 -10.79 -8.73
N SER A 49 2.95 -10.47 -8.87
CA SER A 49 2.04 -11.08 -9.84
C SER A 49 1.15 -10.03 -10.50
N ASN A 50 0.65 -10.36 -11.69
CA ASN A 50 -0.49 -9.68 -12.28
C ASN A 50 -1.76 -10.20 -11.60
N VAL A 51 -2.75 -9.33 -11.39
CA VAL A 51 -4.08 -9.73 -10.92
C VAL A 51 -5.11 -9.41 -12.00
N GLU A 52 -5.95 -10.37 -12.35
CA GLU A 52 -6.95 -10.21 -13.42
C GLU A 52 -8.04 -9.21 -13.03
N LYS A 53 -8.56 -9.31 -11.80
CA LYS A 53 -9.60 -8.39 -11.30
C LYS A 53 -9.48 -8.16 -9.80
N GLY A 54 -9.60 -6.91 -9.38
CA GLY A 54 -9.44 -6.52 -7.97
C GLY A 54 -7.97 -6.45 -7.56
N GLY A 55 -7.71 -6.53 -6.25
CA GLY A 55 -6.35 -6.52 -5.70
C GLY A 55 -5.61 -5.18 -5.80
N GLU A 56 -6.29 -4.10 -6.20
CA GLU A 56 -5.70 -2.77 -6.27
C GLU A 56 -5.20 -2.29 -4.90
N THR A 57 -4.12 -1.51 -4.87
CA THR A 57 -3.77 -0.74 -3.67
C THR A 57 -4.53 0.58 -3.72
N VAL A 58 -5.40 0.86 -2.75
CA VAL A 58 -6.26 2.05 -2.72
C VAL A 58 -5.82 3.01 -1.62
N PHE A 59 -5.88 4.31 -1.89
CA PHE A 59 -5.64 5.43 -0.98
C PHE A 59 -6.94 6.22 -0.79
N PRO A 60 -7.82 5.83 0.15
CA PRO A 60 -9.17 6.38 0.25
C PRO A 60 -9.24 7.87 0.61
N ARG A 61 -8.13 8.44 1.12
CA ARG A 61 -8.05 9.84 1.54
C ARG A 61 -7.30 10.73 0.55
N SER A 62 -6.79 10.21 -0.55
CA SER A 62 -6.07 11.02 -1.53
C SER A 62 -6.98 12.15 -2.05
N VAL A 63 -6.51 13.39 -1.92
CA VAL A 63 -7.30 14.60 -2.21
C VAL A 63 -7.51 14.86 -3.71
N GLU A 64 -6.74 14.20 -4.57
CA GLU A 64 -6.75 14.39 -6.02
C GLU A 64 -7.15 13.07 -6.69
N ASP A 65 -8.45 12.72 -6.69
CA ASP A 65 -8.94 11.62 -7.53
C ASP A 65 -9.09 12.10 -8.99
N THR A 66 -7.95 12.47 -9.58
CA THR A 66 -7.83 12.78 -11.02
C THR A 66 -7.77 11.51 -11.86
N GLN A 67 -7.73 10.34 -11.21
CA GLN A 67 -7.68 9.06 -11.88
C GLN A 67 -9.05 8.76 -12.51
N THR A 68 -9.08 8.60 -13.84
CA THR A 68 -10.28 8.13 -14.52
C THR A 68 -10.63 6.73 -14.00
N LYS A 69 -11.83 6.60 -13.44
CA LYS A 69 -12.37 5.33 -12.96
C LYS A 69 -13.23 4.70 -14.06
N ASP A 70 -12.72 3.67 -14.71
CA ASP A 70 -13.48 2.90 -15.69
C ASP A 70 -13.96 1.56 -15.11
N ASP A 71 -14.59 0.75 -15.94
CA ASP A 71 -15.15 -0.56 -15.56
C ASP A 71 -14.08 -1.63 -15.29
N SER A 72 -12.82 -1.34 -15.58
CA SER A 72 -11.71 -2.24 -15.27
C SER A 72 -11.23 -2.12 -13.82
N MET A 73 -11.75 -1.15 -13.05
CA MET A 73 -11.47 -0.93 -11.63
C MET A 73 -12.55 -1.56 -10.74
N SER A 74 -12.15 -2.19 -9.64
CA SER A 74 -13.10 -2.71 -8.63
C SER A 74 -13.85 -1.59 -7.91
N ASP A 75 -15.02 -1.88 -7.34
CA ASP A 75 -15.79 -0.91 -6.54
C ASP A 75 -15.01 -0.39 -5.33
N CYS A 76 -14.08 -1.19 -4.79
CA CYS A 76 -13.15 -0.76 -3.75
C CYS A 76 -12.16 0.28 -4.27
N ALA A 77 -11.57 0.04 -5.45
CA ALA A 77 -10.58 0.94 -6.05
C ALA A 77 -11.19 2.27 -6.52
N LYS A 78 -12.52 2.35 -6.70
CA LYS A 78 -13.24 3.58 -7.00
C LYS A 78 -13.43 4.51 -5.79
N GLN A 79 -13.04 4.09 -4.58
CA GLN A 79 -13.21 4.89 -3.35
C GLN A 79 -12.06 5.87 -3.05
N GLY A 80 -11.04 5.95 -3.90
CA GLY A 80 -9.91 6.88 -3.80
C GLY A 80 -8.88 6.61 -4.87
N TYR A 81 -7.73 7.29 -4.87
CA TYR A 81 -6.67 6.99 -5.85
C TYR A 81 -6.19 5.55 -5.66
N SER A 82 -5.93 4.84 -6.75
CA SER A 82 -5.65 3.41 -6.66
C SER A 82 -4.69 2.93 -7.74
N VAL A 83 -3.90 1.92 -7.42
CA VAL A 83 -2.89 1.37 -8.32
C VAL A 83 -3.20 -0.09 -8.56
N LYS A 84 -3.27 -0.49 -9.83
CA LYS A 84 -3.45 -1.89 -10.21
C LYS A 84 -2.14 -2.66 -10.01
N PRO A 85 -2.22 -3.91 -9.53
CA PRO A 85 -1.03 -4.75 -9.39
C PRO A 85 -0.59 -5.29 -10.75
N GLU A 86 0.51 -4.75 -11.26
CA GLU A 86 1.21 -5.24 -12.46
C GLU A 86 2.57 -5.80 -12.07
N LYS A 87 2.87 -7.03 -12.47
CA LYS A 87 4.08 -7.75 -12.08
C LYS A 87 5.33 -6.98 -12.50
N GLY A 88 6.16 -6.67 -11.52
CA GLY A 88 7.42 -5.94 -11.71
C GLY A 88 7.33 -4.47 -11.33
N ASP A 89 6.12 -3.91 -11.23
CA ASP A 89 5.93 -2.54 -10.77
C ASP A 89 6.13 -2.43 -9.25
N ALA A 90 6.51 -1.22 -8.84
CA ALA A 90 6.64 -0.86 -7.44
C ALA A 90 5.98 0.49 -7.16
N LEU A 91 5.26 0.54 -6.05
CA LEU A 91 4.62 1.71 -5.50
C LEU A 91 5.44 2.21 -4.30
N LEU A 92 5.91 3.45 -4.38
CA LEU A 92 6.52 4.16 -3.27
C LEU A 92 5.49 5.10 -2.65
N SER A 93 5.19 4.91 -1.37
CA SER A 93 4.36 5.82 -0.58
C SER A 93 5.15 6.38 0.61
N PHE A 94 4.83 7.62 1.00
CA PHE A 94 5.41 8.26 2.17
C PHE A 94 4.36 8.33 3.28
N SER A 95 4.71 7.89 4.49
CA SER A 95 3.83 7.96 5.66
C SER A 95 4.03 9.23 6.47
N LEU A 96 5.13 9.95 6.22
CA LEU A 96 5.46 11.21 6.87
C LEU A 96 5.70 12.32 5.85
N HIS A 97 5.38 13.55 6.24
CA HIS A 97 5.79 14.75 5.54
C HIS A 97 7.30 15.02 5.74
N PRO A 98 7.92 15.90 4.93
CA PRO A 98 9.34 16.25 5.08
C PRO A 98 9.72 16.86 6.43
N ASP A 99 8.75 17.40 7.18
CA ASP A 99 8.91 17.91 8.54
C ASP A 99 8.74 16.82 9.62
N ALA A 100 8.69 15.55 9.21
CA ALA A 100 8.49 14.35 10.03
C ALA A 100 7.14 14.26 10.75
N THR A 101 6.16 15.10 10.39
CA THR A 101 4.77 14.93 10.85
C THR A 101 4.08 13.82 10.06
N THR A 102 3.10 13.15 10.66
CA THR A 102 2.39 12.03 10.03
C THR A 102 1.47 12.50 8.92
N ASP A 103 1.52 11.85 7.76
CA ASP A 103 0.65 12.16 6.63
C ASP A 103 -0.66 11.36 6.71
N SER A 104 -1.76 12.03 7.02
CA SER A 104 -3.08 11.40 7.08
C SER A 104 -3.63 10.92 5.72
N LEU A 105 -3.06 11.40 4.61
CA LEU A 105 -3.40 11.00 3.24
C LEU A 105 -2.73 9.67 2.85
N SER A 106 -1.75 9.21 3.63
CA SER A 106 -1.06 7.93 3.44
C SER A 106 -1.88 6.71 3.84
N LEU A 107 -3.13 6.90 4.31
CA LEU A 107 -4.06 5.82 4.59
C LEU A 107 -4.26 4.97 3.33
N HIS A 108 -3.92 3.69 3.39
CA HIS A 108 -4.00 2.83 2.23
C HIS A 108 -4.37 1.39 2.60
N GLY A 109 -4.92 0.66 1.65
CA GLY A 109 -5.32 -0.74 1.82
C GLY A 109 -5.17 -1.55 0.52
N SER A 110 -5.37 -2.85 0.63
CA SER A 110 -5.45 -3.75 -0.53
C SER A 110 -6.90 -4.13 -0.76
N CYS A 111 -7.45 -3.74 -1.90
CA CYS A 111 -8.77 -4.16 -2.33
C CYS A 111 -8.88 -5.69 -2.44
N PRO A 112 -10.10 -6.26 -2.32
CA PRO A 112 -10.30 -7.70 -2.48
C PRO A 112 -9.81 -8.18 -3.84
N VAL A 113 -9.11 -9.33 -3.86
CA VAL A 113 -8.87 -10.04 -5.11
C VAL A 113 -10.17 -10.67 -5.58
N ILE A 114 -10.61 -10.35 -6.80
CA ILE A 114 -11.85 -10.89 -7.39
C ILE A 114 -11.50 -12.07 -8.30
N GLU A 115 -10.46 -11.94 -9.13
CA GLU A 115 -10.01 -12.98 -10.06
C GLU A 115 -8.48 -13.01 -10.12
N GLY A 116 -7.90 -14.22 -10.15
CA GLY A 116 -6.46 -14.46 -10.01
C GLY A 116 -5.97 -14.52 -8.56
N GLU A 117 -4.68 -14.25 -8.36
CA GLU A 117 -3.99 -14.22 -7.06
C GLU A 117 -3.00 -13.04 -7.01
N LYS A 118 -2.92 -12.35 -5.86
CA LYS A 118 -1.99 -11.24 -5.64
C LYS A 118 -0.82 -11.69 -4.78
N TRP A 119 0.38 -11.57 -5.33
CA TRP A 119 1.64 -11.67 -4.59
C TRP A 119 2.28 -10.31 -4.51
N SER A 120 2.71 -9.89 -3.33
CA SER A 120 3.41 -8.62 -3.14
C SER A 120 4.56 -8.74 -2.14
N ALA A 121 5.53 -7.85 -2.26
CA ALA A 121 6.60 -7.67 -1.30
C ALA A 121 6.61 -6.24 -0.77
N THR A 122 6.77 -6.07 0.54
CA THR A 122 6.87 -4.75 1.18
C THR A 122 8.25 -4.57 1.80
N LYS A 123 8.83 -3.38 1.65
CA LYS A 123 10.11 -2.98 2.24
C LYS A 123 10.05 -1.57 2.79
#